data_AF-A0A2V9V0S9-F1
#
_entry.id   AF-A0A2V9V0S9-F1
#
_cell.length_a   1.000
_cell.length_b   1.000
_cell.length_c   1.000
_cell.angle_alpha   90.00
_cell.angle_beta   90.00
_cell.angle_gamma   90.00
#
_symmetry.space_group_name_H-M   'P 1'
#
loop_
_entity.id
_entity.type
_entity.pdbx_description
1 polymer ?
#
loop_
_entity_poly.entity_id
_entity_poly.type
_entity_poly.pdbx_seq_one_letter_code
_entity_poly.pdbx_strand_id
1 'polypeptide(L)'
;MDSLVPALNARLPILRRNALGREISSGAELNTAIDLWNSLPVCSGANQVPCHSGAILAHVDPNLRFGDDFNSLDLRLTKSWTFHEQNKLQFIAEVFNLFNITNIRGFNNNNYSGFLNDITSPEFNKPLSTAGKFFGSGGSRAFQFALRYAF
;
A
#
# COMPACT_ATOMS: atom_id res chain seq x y z
N MET A 1 -0.10 -2.20 6.41
CA MET A 1 0.63 -3.39 5.94
C MET A 1 0.81 -4.33 7.14
N ASP A 2 0.70 -5.65 6.97
CA ASP A 2 0.89 -6.62 8.05
C ASP A 2 2.19 -7.38 7.81
N SER A 3 3.11 -7.43 8.79
CA SER A 3 4.28 -8.30 8.72
C SER A 3 3.86 -9.75 8.91
N LEU A 4 3.93 -10.53 7.85
CA LEU A 4 3.77 -11.98 7.89
C LEU A 4 5.06 -12.60 8.42
N VAL A 5 4.93 -13.55 9.34
CA VAL A 5 6.03 -14.41 9.77
C VAL A 5 5.70 -15.83 9.30
N PRO A 6 6.40 -16.38 8.29
CA PRO A 6 6.12 -17.72 7.77
C PRO A 6 6.19 -18.80 8.85
N ALA A 7 7.15 -18.70 9.78
CA ALA A 7 7.27 -19.63 10.90
C ALA A 7 6.05 -19.63 11.84
N LEU A 8 5.25 -18.56 11.84
CA LEU A 8 4.00 -18.45 12.59
C LEU A 8 2.76 -18.77 11.74
N ASN A 9 2.93 -18.92 10.42
CA ASN A 9 1.85 -18.90 9.43
C ASN A 9 0.84 -17.74 9.64
N ALA A 10 1.31 -16.64 10.24
CA ALA A 10 0.45 -15.58 10.77
C ALA A 10 1.22 -14.26 10.88
N ARG A 11 0.47 -13.17 11.15
CA ARG A 11 1.05 -11.87 11.51
C ARG A 11 1.86 -12.01 12.79
N LEU A 12 2.91 -11.21 12.95
CA LEU A 12 3.57 -10.99 14.23
C LEU A 12 2.50 -10.62 15.31
N PRO A 13 2.24 -11.49 16.32
CA PRO A 13 1.06 -11.37 17.18
C PRO A 13 1.04 -10.10 18.05
N ILE A 14 2.22 -9.62 18.44
CA ILE A 14 2.39 -8.44 19.30
C ILE A 14 2.08 -7.11 18.59
N LEU A 15 2.01 -7.11 17.26
CA LEU A 15 1.64 -5.93 16.48
C LEU A 15 0.14 -5.88 16.31
N ARG A 16 -0.46 -4.69 16.22
CA ARG A 16 -1.86 -4.54 15.80
C ARG A 16 -2.01 -4.81 14.29
N ARG A 17 -3.26 -5.06 13.85
CA ARG A 17 -3.55 -5.22 12.42
C ARG A 17 -3.29 -3.92 11.68
N ASN A 18 -2.57 -4.01 10.58
CA ASN A 18 -2.08 -2.92 9.76
C ASN A 18 -1.21 -1.91 10.52
N ALA A 19 -0.42 -2.37 11.49
CA ALA A 19 0.45 -1.49 12.27
C ALA A 19 1.59 -0.89 11.43
N LEU A 20 2.14 -1.62 10.45
CA LEU A 20 3.20 -1.08 9.59
C LEU A 20 2.64 0.01 8.67
N GLY A 21 3.32 1.17 8.69
CA GLY A 21 2.95 2.40 7.99
C GLY A 21 1.91 3.25 8.73
N ARG A 22 1.40 2.80 9.88
CA ARG A 22 0.40 3.54 10.68
C ARG A 22 0.85 3.82 12.11
N GLU A 23 1.30 2.77 12.80
CA GLU A 23 1.78 2.81 14.18
C GLU A 23 3.30 2.60 14.24
N ILE A 24 3.81 1.76 13.34
CA ILE A 24 5.24 1.55 13.13
C ILE A 24 5.62 2.21 11.81
N SER A 25 6.42 3.26 11.90
CA SER A 25 6.85 4.11 10.81
C SER A 25 8.23 3.74 10.26
N SER A 26 9.07 3.10 11.08
CA SER A 26 10.46 2.80 10.75
C SER A 26 10.91 1.39 11.13
N GLY A 27 11.91 0.87 10.43
CA GLY A 27 12.53 -0.42 10.75
C GLY A 27 13.08 -0.48 12.17
N ALA A 28 13.56 0.63 12.73
CA ALA A 28 13.99 0.72 14.12
C ALA A 28 12.86 0.46 15.12
N GLU A 29 11.67 1.03 14.87
CA GLU A 29 10.47 0.76 15.67
C GLU A 29 10.01 -0.70 15.52
N LEU A 30 10.11 -1.27 14.31
CA LEU A 30 9.84 -2.68 14.09
C LEU A 30 10.84 -3.58 14.84
N ASN A 31 12.13 -3.24 14.84
CA ASN A 31 13.17 -3.97 15.56
C ASN A 31 12.91 -3.95 17.07
N THR A 32 12.39 -2.85 17.61
CA THR A 32 11.97 -2.78 19.02
C THR A 32 10.85 -3.79 19.33
N ALA A 33 9.90 -3.97 18.41
CA ALA A 33 8.88 -5.00 18.55
C ALA A 33 9.46 -6.41 18.38
N ILE A 34 10.40 -6.61 17.44
CA ILE A 34 11.11 -7.88 17.27
C ILE A 34 11.87 -8.26 18.55
N ASP A 35 12.55 -7.32 19.18
CA ASP A 35 13.26 -7.54 20.45
C ASP A 35 12.29 -7.94 21.56
N LEU A 36 11.15 -7.26 21.66
CA LEU A 36 10.10 -7.65 22.59
C LEU A 36 9.63 -9.08 22.33
N TRP A 37 9.34 -9.43 21.06
CA TRP A 37 8.93 -10.79 20.68
C TRP A 37 9.99 -11.83 21.03
N ASN A 38 11.25 -11.57 20.71
CA ASN A 38 12.38 -12.46 20.97
C ASN A 38 12.68 -12.60 22.48
N SER A 39 12.30 -11.61 23.29
CA SER A 39 12.46 -11.64 24.75
C SER A 39 11.35 -12.40 25.48
N LEU A 40 10.24 -12.70 24.80
CA LEU A 40 9.16 -13.48 25.40
C LEU A 40 9.65 -14.90 25.72
N PRO A 41 9.07 -15.59 26.71
CA PRO A 41 9.36 -17.00 26.94
C PRO A 41 8.77 -17.87 25.81
N VAL A 42 9.40 -19.00 25.52
CA VAL A 42 8.86 -20.00 24.58
C VAL A 42 7.51 -20.50 25.08
N CYS A 43 6.52 -20.59 24.19
CA CYS A 43 5.20 -21.13 24.54
C CYS A 43 5.30 -22.62 24.91
N SER A 44 4.96 -22.96 26.16
CA SER A 44 4.96 -24.35 26.66
C SER A 44 3.56 -24.90 27.01
N GLY A 45 2.51 -24.05 26.93
CA GLY A 45 1.13 -24.47 27.20
C GLY A 45 0.08 -23.44 26.75
N ALA A 46 -1.20 -23.84 26.78
CA ALA A 46 -2.31 -23.09 26.19
C ALA A 46 -2.63 -21.73 26.86
N ASN A 47 -2.18 -21.49 28.10
CA ASN A 47 -2.51 -20.29 28.88
C ASN A 47 -1.29 -19.40 29.20
N GLN A 48 -0.12 -19.70 28.64
CA GLN A 48 1.08 -18.90 28.83
C GLN A 48 1.08 -17.78 27.77
N VAL A 49 0.44 -16.64 28.02
CA VAL A 49 0.43 -15.49 27.09
C VAL A 49 0.82 -14.23 27.88
N PRO A 50 1.76 -13.39 27.39
CA PRO A 50 2.46 -13.47 26.12
C PRO A 50 3.63 -14.48 26.13
N CYS A 51 3.76 -15.23 25.06
CA CYS A 51 4.87 -16.15 24.78
C CYS A 51 5.17 -16.09 23.27
N HIS A 52 6.36 -16.52 22.86
CA HIS A 52 6.65 -16.68 21.44
C HIS A 52 6.54 -18.15 21.01
N SER A 53 5.73 -18.39 19.97
CA SER A 53 5.52 -19.72 19.36
C SER A 53 6.15 -19.73 17.97
N GLY A 54 7.45 -19.49 17.86
CA GLY A 54 8.13 -19.48 16.57
C GLY A 54 9.61 -19.18 16.66
N ALA A 55 10.25 -19.08 15.50
CA ALA A 55 11.66 -18.75 15.40
C ALA A 55 11.96 -17.35 15.95
N ILE A 56 13.20 -17.17 16.43
CA ILE A 56 13.77 -15.86 16.72
C ILE A 56 13.85 -15.09 15.40
N LEU A 57 13.32 -13.88 15.42
CA LEU A 57 13.32 -13.02 14.24
C LEU A 57 14.61 -12.19 14.23
N ALA A 58 15.28 -12.16 13.08
CA ALA A 58 16.38 -11.24 12.86
C ALA A 58 15.85 -9.80 12.73
N HIS A 59 16.71 -8.83 13.02
CA HIS A 59 16.41 -7.43 12.77
C HIS A 59 16.30 -7.14 11.27
N VAL A 60 15.45 -6.18 10.93
CA VAL A 60 15.39 -5.55 9.62
C VAL A 60 16.30 -4.32 9.58
N ASP A 61 16.53 -3.75 8.40
CA ASP A 61 17.23 -2.47 8.27
C ASP A 61 16.51 -1.40 9.11
N PRO A 62 17.20 -0.74 10.08
CA PRO A 62 16.57 0.28 10.93
C PRO A 62 16.04 1.49 10.14
N ASN A 63 16.58 1.77 8.96
CA ASN A 63 16.17 2.89 8.10
C ASN A 63 15.00 2.55 7.17
N LEU A 64 14.48 1.32 7.23
CA LEU A 64 13.35 0.89 6.43
C LEU A 64 12.12 1.75 6.72
N ARG A 65 11.38 2.16 5.67
CA ARG A 65 10.14 2.93 5.79
C ARG A 65 8.98 2.13 5.24
N PHE A 66 7.83 2.13 5.92
CA PHE A 66 6.71 1.26 5.59
C PHE A 66 5.69 1.88 4.63
N GLY A 67 6.20 2.36 3.49
CA GLY A 67 5.43 3.06 2.46
C GLY A 67 5.31 4.56 2.71
N ASP A 68 4.80 5.26 1.70
CA ASP A 68 4.48 6.68 1.71
C ASP A 68 2.98 6.87 1.48
N ASP A 69 2.48 8.09 1.69
CA ASP A 69 1.10 8.44 1.41
C ASP A 69 0.75 8.24 -0.07
N PHE A 70 -0.45 7.70 -0.33
CA PHE A 70 -0.99 7.60 -1.68
C PHE A 70 -1.37 9.00 -2.18
N ASN A 71 -0.75 9.43 -3.27
CA ASN A 71 -0.96 10.75 -3.84
C ASN A 71 -1.19 10.67 -5.35
N SER A 72 -2.35 11.14 -5.80
CA SER A 72 -2.67 11.32 -7.22
C SER A 72 -3.53 12.56 -7.39
N LEU A 73 -3.12 13.44 -8.30
CA LEU A 73 -3.93 14.58 -8.72
C LEU A 73 -4.41 14.34 -10.15
N ASP A 74 -5.71 14.25 -10.32
CA ASP A 74 -6.34 14.07 -11.63
C ASP A 74 -7.05 15.37 -12.03
N LEU A 75 -6.90 15.78 -13.28
CA LEU A 75 -7.43 17.04 -13.79
C LEU A 75 -8.22 16.80 -15.07
N ARG A 76 -9.43 17.37 -15.13
CA ARG A 76 -10.28 17.39 -16.33
C ARG A 76 -10.56 18.82 -16.77
N LEU A 77 -10.27 19.10 -18.04
CA LEU A 77 -10.68 20.31 -18.73
C LEU A 77 -11.77 19.97 -19.74
N THR A 78 -12.84 20.76 -19.78
CA THR A 78 -13.91 20.61 -20.77
C THR A 78 -14.19 21.96 -21.43
N LYS A 79 -14.13 21.99 -22.76
CA LYS A 79 -14.52 23.13 -23.57
C LYS A 79 -15.82 22.80 -24.30
N SER A 80 -16.85 23.60 -24.05
CA SER A 80 -18.16 23.45 -24.68
C SER A 80 -18.40 24.55 -25.72
N TRP A 81 -18.93 24.16 -26.87
CA TRP A 81 -19.47 25.04 -27.92
C TRP A 81 -20.96 24.75 -28.05
N THR A 82 -21.77 25.81 -28.14
CA THR A 82 -23.22 25.70 -28.39
C THR A 82 -23.48 26.32 -29.77
N PHE A 83 -24.20 25.58 -30.62
CA PHE A 83 -24.61 26.02 -31.95
C PHE A 83 -26.09 26.40 -31.95
N HIS A 84 -26.62 26.76 -33.12
CA HIS A 84 -28.07 26.96 -33.31
C HIS A 84 -28.83 25.65 -33.00
N GLU A 85 -30.08 25.80 -32.53
CA GLU A 85 -31.02 24.69 -32.29
C GLU A 85 -30.57 23.69 -31.20
N GLN A 86 -30.08 24.20 -30.06
CA GLN A 86 -29.68 23.43 -28.88
C GLN A 86 -28.53 22.42 -29.06
N ASN A 87 -27.96 22.32 -30.27
CA ASN A 87 -26.81 21.47 -30.56
C ASN A 87 -25.58 21.90 -29.73
N LYS A 88 -24.94 20.95 -29.04
CA LYS A 88 -23.76 21.19 -28.19
C LYS A 88 -22.63 20.23 -28.54
N LEU A 89 -21.43 20.78 -28.68
CA LEU A 89 -20.18 20.02 -28.82
C LEU A 89 -19.30 20.26 -27.60
N GLN A 90 -18.77 19.21 -27.01
CA GLN A 90 -17.86 19.28 -25.86
C GLN A 90 -16.57 18.54 -26.18
N PHE A 91 -15.45 19.24 -26.12
CA PHE A 91 -14.13 18.62 -26.08
C PHE A 91 -13.69 18.46 -24.63
N ILE A 92 -13.23 17.26 -24.29
CA ILE A 92 -12.81 16.88 -22.94
C ILE A 92 -11.37 16.41 -23.02
N ALA A 93 -10.52 16.96 -22.16
CA ALA A 93 -9.14 16.51 -21.95
C ALA A 93 -8.95 16.19 -20.47
N GLU A 94 -8.47 14.99 -20.18
CA GLU A 94 -8.24 14.48 -18.83
C GLU A 94 -6.77 14.08 -18.68
N VAL A 95 -6.19 14.42 -17.54
CA VAL A 95 -4.85 13.99 -17.12
C VAL A 95 -4.99 13.29 -15.78
N PHE A 96 -4.58 12.03 -15.73
CA PHE A 96 -4.53 11.24 -14.50
C PHE A 96 -3.11 11.22 -13.97
N ASN A 97 -2.95 11.29 -12.65
CA ASN A 97 -1.65 11.41 -11.98
C ASN A 97 -0.77 12.52 -12.59
N LEU A 98 -1.26 13.75 -12.53
CA LEU A 98 -0.62 14.94 -13.10
C LEU A 98 0.84 15.11 -12.65
N PHE A 99 1.18 14.70 -11.42
CA PHE A 99 2.55 14.78 -10.90
C PHE A 99 3.41 13.54 -11.18
N ASN A 100 2.85 12.49 -11.82
CA ASN A 100 3.53 11.22 -12.12
C ASN A 100 4.17 10.57 -10.88
N ILE A 101 3.48 10.60 -9.74
CA ILE A 101 3.92 9.95 -8.50
C ILE A 101 3.66 8.45 -8.61
N THR A 102 4.66 7.62 -8.32
CA THR A 102 4.46 6.16 -8.29
C THR A 102 3.76 5.75 -7.01
N ASN A 103 2.52 5.27 -7.14
CA ASN A 103 1.77 4.73 -6.01
C ASN A 103 1.90 3.20 -5.96
N ILE A 104 2.28 2.66 -4.80
CA ILE A 104 2.30 1.21 -4.55
C ILE A 104 0.96 0.80 -3.95
N ARG A 105 0.34 -0.25 -4.50
CA ARG A 105 -0.97 -0.72 -4.02
C ARG A 105 -1.16 -2.19 -4.33
N GLY A 106 -1.64 -2.93 -3.34
CA GLY A 106 -2.06 -4.32 -3.48
C GLY A 106 -3.54 -4.44 -3.83
N PHE A 107 -3.96 -5.62 -4.28
CA PHE A 107 -5.33 -5.87 -4.76
C PHE A 107 -5.95 -7.15 -4.22
N ASN A 108 -5.32 -7.84 -3.28
CA ASN A 108 -5.83 -9.09 -2.71
C ASN A 108 -6.01 -8.99 -1.18
N ASN A 109 -6.84 -9.88 -0.64
CA ASN A 109 -7.21 -9.87 0.78
C ASN A 109 -6.04 -10.16 1.73
N ASN A 110 -4.96 -10.74 1.21
CA ASN A 110 -3.77 -11.12 1.98
C ASN A 110 -2.70 -10.01 1.98
N ASN A 111 -2.76 -9.08 1.03
CA ASN A 111 -1.79 -8.02 0.82
C ASN A 111 -2.43 -6.81 0.13
N TYR A 112 -3.05 -5.94 0.92
CA TYR A 112 -3.60 -4.67 0.44
C TYR A 112 -2.53 -3.59 0.23
N SER A 113 -1.38 -3.70 0.91
CA SER A 113 -0.31 -2.70 0.80
C SER A 113 0.43 -2.77 -0.53
N GLY A 114 0.53 -3.96 -1.14
CA GLY A 114 1.27 -4.14 -2.40
C GLY A 114 2.78 -4.20 -2.21
N PHE A 115 3.23 -4.50 -0.99
CA PHE A 115 4.64 -4.72 -0.62
C PHE A 115 4.84 -6.17 -0.19
N LEU A 116 6.07 -6.66 -0.26
CA LEU A 116 6.42 -7.97 0.28
C LEU A 116 6.40 -7.93 1.81
N ASN A 117 5.53 -8.73 2.40
CA ASN A 117 5.16 -8.63 3.82
C ASN A 117 5.88 -9.64 4.71
N ASP A 118 6.63 -10.58 4.12
CA ASP A 118 7.38 -11.59 4.85
C ASP A 118 8.62 -10.97 5.48
N ILE A 119 8.61 -10.82 6.81
CA ILE A 119 9.71 -10.20 7.57
C ILE A 119 10.97 -11.06 7.62
N THR A 120 10.87 -12.35 7.31
CA THR A 120 12.02 -13.27 7.29
C THR A 120 12.69 -13.33 5.91
N SER A 121 12.07 -12.75 4.89
CA SER A 121 12.59 -12.70 3.53
C SER A 121 13.55 -11.52 3.35
N PRO A 122 14.66 -11.69 2.61
CA PRO A 122 15.54 -10.57 2.22
C PRO A 122 14.83 -9.54 1.33
N GLU A 123 13.67 -9.91 0.77
CA GLU A 123 12.85 -9.04 -0.07
C GLU A 123 11.78 -8.28 0.74
N PHE A 124 11.80 -8.36 2.08
CA PHE A 124 10.85 -7.68 2.94
C PHE A 124 10.73 -6.19 2.59
N ASN A 125 9.48 -5.71 2.54
CA ASN A 125 9.11 -4.33 2.26
C ASN A 125 9.56 -3.80 0.89
N LYS A 126 9.91 -4.67 -0.06
CA LYS A 126 10.05 -4.26 -1.46
C LYS A 126 8.67 -4.18 -2.13
N PRO A 127 8.46 -3.22 -3.06
CA PRO A 127 7.19 -3.09 -3.76
C PRO A 127 6.96 -4.32 -4.65
N LEU A 128 5.76 -4.90 -4.55
CA LEU A 128 5.31 -6.05 -5.33
C LEU A 128 4.44 -5.61 -6.51
N SER A 129 3.58 -4.60 -6.32
CA SER A 129 2.70 -4.09 -7.37
C SER A 129 2.42 -2.60 -7.24
N THR A 130 2.40 -1.92 -8.37
CA THR A 130 1.97 -0.52 -8.49
C THR A 130 0.45 -0.42 -8.65
N ALA A 131 -0.12 0.73 -8.28
CA ALA A 131 -1.49 1.09 -8.61
C ALA A 131 -1.65 1.33 -10.12
N GLY A 132 -2.89 1.46 -10.63
CA GLY A 132 -3.11 1.88 -12.03
C GLY A 132 -3.79 0.93 -13.00
N LYS A 133 -4.60 -0.03 -12.53
CA LYS A 133 -5.31 -0.96 -13.44
C LYS A 133 -6.42 -0.29 -14.28
N PHE A 134 -6.82 0.93 -13.93
CA PHE A 134 -7.77 1.77 -14.67
C PHE A 134 -7.51 3.26 -14.37
N PHE A 135 -8.02 4.16 -15.22
CA PHE A 135 -7.84 5.61 -15.03
C PHE A 135 -8.42 6.11 -13.70
N GLY A 136 -7.75 7.07 -13.07
CA GLY A 136 -8.12 7.59 -11.75
C GLY A 136 -7.81 6.68 -10.56
N SER A 137 -7.14 5.55 -10.77
CA SER A 137 -6.74 4.63 -9.68
C SER A 137 -5.32 4.87 -9.13
N GLY A 138 -4.69 6.01 -9.48
CA GLY A 138 -3.32 6.37 -9.08
C GLY A 138 -2.20 5.65 -9.82
N GLY A 139 -2.47 5.14 -11.02
CA GLY A 139 -1.48 4.57 -11.93
C GLY A 139 -0.46 5.57 -12.47
N SER A 140 0.35 5.16 -13.45
CA SER A 140 1.24 6.08 -14.16
C SER A 140 0.45 7.22 -14.81
N ARG A 141 1.14 8.35 -15.06
CA ARG A 141 0.50 9.49 -15.73
C ARG A 141 -0.13 9.06 -17.04
N ALA A 142 -1.39 9.42 -17.25
CA ALA A 142 -2.12 9.10 -18.46
C ALA A 142 -2.97 10.28 -18.93
N PHE A 143 -3.20 10.33 -20.24
CA PHE A 143 -4.00 11.36 -20.91
C PHE A 143 -5.18 10.70 -21.60
N GLN A 144 -6.38 11.24 -21.41
CA GLN A 144 -7.60 10.80 -22.09
C GLN A 144 -8.25 11.99 -22.77
N PHE A 145 -8.65 11.81 -24.02
CA PHE A 145 -9.36 12.82 -24.80
C PHE A 145 -10.72 12.26 -25.24
N ALA A 146 -11.76 13.09 -25.16
CA ALA A 146 -13.09 12.71 -25.59
C ALA A 146 -13.80 13.88 -26.29
N LEU A 147 -14.70 13.54 -27.20
CA LEU A 147 -15.59 14.48 -27.87
C LEU A 147 -17.03 14.01 -27.65
N ARG A 148 -17.89 14.90 -27.16
CA ARG A 148 -19.32 14.63 -26.97
C ARG A 148 -20.15 15.59 -27.82
N TYR A 149 -21.02 15.02 -28.64
CA TYR A 149 -22.06 15.75 -29.36
C TYR A 149 -23.42 15.50 -28.71
N ALA A 150 -24.24 16.54 -28.56
CA ALA A 150 -25.61 16.45 -28.08
C ALA A 150 -26.53 17.29 -28.98
N PHE A 151 -27.70 16.74 -29.31
CA PHE A 151 -28.74 17.32 -30.14
C PHE A 151 -30.04 17.42 -29.34
#